data_AF-A0A2A2AB52-F1
#
_entry.id   AF-A0A2A2AB52-F1
#
_cell.length_a   1.000
_cell.length_b   1.000
_cell.length_c   1.000
_cell.angle_alpha   90.00
_cell.angle_beta   90.00
_cell.angle_gamma   90.00
#
_symmetry.space_group_name_H-M   'P 1'
#
loop_
_entity.id
_entity.type
_entity.pdbx_description
1 polymer ?
#
loop_
_entity_poly.entity_id
_entity_poly.type
_entity_poly.pdbx_seq_one_letter_code
_entity_poly.pdbx_strand_id
1 'polypeptide(L)'
;MAAAHAIGPTLRALHARAASFDLMTPPCPPDAAPARLVLGIGLRASAQAAALHALWQRAQALLPALTPAAVQAVAALPHRAAHPALAQWLAECGLGRAHTVAVPPQMLAAQPTHTASPQSLARYGCGSVAEACALWAAAGTQGRSSLLLPRLVAACGSATLAVAIPSGLSRLQR
;
A
#
# COMPACT_ATOMS: atom_id res chain seq x y z
N MET A 1 48.24 8.36 67.86
CA MET A 1 46.83 8.80 67.88
C MET A 1 46.18 8.35 66.59
N ALA A 2 44.95 7.84 66.72
CA ALA A 2 44.32 6.86 65.84
C ALA A 2 43.99 7.33 64.42
N ALA A 3 44.00 6.35 63.52
CA ALA A 3 43.65 6.39 62.12
C ALA A 3 42.13 6.31 61.88
N ALA A 4 41.73 6.83 60.71
CA ALA A 4 40.67 6.38 59.80
C ALA A 4 39.35 5.81 60.39
N HIS A 5 38.28 6.57 60.14
CA HIS A 5 36.88 6.14 60.10
C HIS A 5 36.18 7.10 59.10
N ALA A 6 35.27 6.75 58.20
CA ALA A 6 34.64 5.50 57.81
C ALA A 6 33.59 5.86 56.74
N ILE A 7 33.35 4.96 55.77
CA ILE A 7 32.02 4.55 55.22
C ILE A 7 31.18 5.69 54.57
N GLY A 8 30.91 5.76 53.26
CA GLY A 8 30.38 4.75 52.33
C GLY A 8 29.10 5.32 51.67
N PRO A 9 28.92 5.31 50.34
CA PRO A 9 27.70 5.79 49.69
C PRO A 9 26.65 4.66 49.63
N THR A 10 25.36 4.97 49.40
CA THR A 10 24.46 4.28 48.43
C THR A 10 22.98 4.71 48.57
N LEU A 11 22.47 5.18 47.43
CA LEU A 11 21.12 5.16 46.83
C LEU A 11 19.89 4.77 47.69
N ARG A 12 18.89 5.65 47.66
CA ARG A 12 17.52 5.41 48.13
C ARG A 12 16.60 5.09 46.93
N ALA A 13 15.84 4.02 47.09
CA ALA A 13 14.82 3.43 46.21
C ALA A 13 13.59 4.37 45.99
N LEU A 14 12.62 4.17 45.08
CA LEU A 14 11.79 2.98 44.82
C LEU A 14 10.96 3.11 43.51
N HIS A 15 10.76 1.95 42.89
CA HIS A 15 9.71 1.45 42.01
C HIS A 15 8.47 2.28 41.62
N ALA A 16 8.12 2.18 40.32
CA ALA A 16 6.79 1.77 39.89
C ALA A 16 6.89 0.84 38.65
N ARG A 17 6.45 -0.41 38.82
CA ARG A 17 6.33 -1.46 37.80
C ARG A 17 5.12 -1.16 36.90
N ALA A 18 5.32 -1.11 35.58
CA ALA A 18 4.26 -1.41 34.62
C ALA A 18 4.66 -2.70 33.89
N ALA A 19 3.80 -3.70 34.03
CA ALA A 19 4.04 -5.08 33.61
C ALA A 19 4.15 -5.19 32.08
N SER A 20 5.15 -5.95 31.66
CA SER A 20 5.27 -6.51 30.32
C SER A 20 4.03 -7.31 29.96
N PHE A 21 3.38 -6.93 28.85
CA PHE A 21 2.50 -7.82 28.12
C PHE A 21 3.22 -8.15 26.81
N ASP A 22 4.18 -9.07 26.93
CA ASP A 22 4.87 -9.70 25.80
C ASP A 22 3.84 -10.60 25.11
N LEU A 23 3.01 -10.01 24.24
CA LEU A 23 2.28 -10.77 23.25
C LEU A 23 3.31 -11.30 22.27
N MET A 24 3.73 -12.53 22.58
CA MET A 24 4.49 -13.44 21.73
C MET A 24 3.96 -13.36 20.29
N THR A 25 4.55 -12.46 19.51
CA THR A 25 4.33 -12.37 18.09
C THR A 25 5.16 -13.49 17.50
N PRO A 26 4.57 -14.48 16.80
CA PRO A 26 5.37 -15.51 16.17
C PRO A 26 6.42 -14.83 15.26
N PRO A 27 7.69 -15.26 15.27
CA PRO A 27 8.68 -14.69 14.36
C PRO A 27 8.14 -14.89 12.94
N CYS A 28 7.85 -13.77 12.27
CA CYS A 28 7.62 -13.77 10.85
C CYS A 28 8.78 -14.54 10.21
N PRO A 29 8.55 -15.61 9.43
CA PRO A 29 9.64 -16.36 8.84
C PRO A 29 10.52 -15.38 8.05
N PRO A 30 11.87 -15.47 8.16
CA PRO A 30 12.81 -14.53 7.56
C PRO A 30 12.81 -14.51 6.02
N ASP A 31 11.84 -15.15 5.38
CA ASP A 31 11.70 -15.29 3.93
C ASP A 31 10.30 -14.93 3.40
N ALA A 32 9.36 -14.52 4.27
CA ALA A 32 8.14 -13.88 3.82
C ALA A 32 8.46 -12.42 3.48
N ALA A 33 9.06 -12.19 2.31
CA ALA A 33 9.18 -10.84 1.76
C ALA A 33 7.81 -10.16 1.87
N PRO A 34 7.72 -8.95 2.45
CA PRO A 34 6.45 -8.30 2.69
C PRO A 34 5.64 -8.31 1.39
N ALA A 35 4.39 -8.74 1.47
CA ALA A 35 3.51 -8.86 0.31
C ALA A 35 3.62 -7.58 -0.52
N ARG A 36 4.04 -7.73 -1.77
CA ARG A 36 4.38 -6.59 -2.63
C ARG A 36 3.11 -6.02 -3.24
N LEU A 37 2.34 -5.27 -2.45
CA LEU A 37 1.06 -4.74 -2.92
C LEU A 37 1.28 -3.52 -3.81
N VAL A 38 0.55 -3.49 -4.92
CA VAL A 38 0.53 -2.37 -5.85
C VAL A 38 -0.89 -1.83 -5.95
N LEU A 39 -1.03 -0.54 -5.72
CA LEU A 39 -2.29 0.16 -5.87
C LEU A 39 -2.42 0.71 -7.28
N GLY A 40 -3.57 0.55 -7.89
CA GLY A 40 -3.92 1.25 -9.13
C GLY A 40 -4.98 2.30 -8.87
N ILE A 41 -4.73 3.53 -9.31
CA ILE A 41 -5.56 4.70 -9.00
C ILE A 41 -6.09 5.33 -10.29
N GLY A 42 -7.41 5.55 -10.31
CA GLY A 42 -8.09 6.37 -11.31
C GLY A 42 -8.65 7.63 -10.68
N LEU A 43 -8.47 8.77 -11.34
CA LEU A 43 -8.89 10.08 -10.83
C LEU A 43 -9.56 10.91 -11.92
N ARG A 44 -10.69 11.53 -11.57
CA ARG A 44 -11.22 12.70 -12.28
C ARG A 44 -10.45 13.94 -11.86
N ALA A 45 -10.54 15.01 -12.66
CA ALA A 45 -9.87 16.28 -12.34
C ALA A 45 -10.39 16.93 -11.05
N SER A 46 -11.63 16.66 -10.66
CA SER A 46 -12.26 17.18 -9.44
C SER A 46 -12.06 16.27 -8.22
N ALA A 47 -11.26 15.21 -8.32
CA ALA A 47 -11.07 14.28 -7.22
C ALA A 47 -10.40 14.97 -6.00
N GLN A 48 -10.78 14.55 -4.80
CA GLN A 48 -10.25 15.06 -3.54
C GLN A 48 -9.62 13.92 -2.72
N ALA A 49 -8.67 14.25 -1.84
CA ALA A 49 -7.97 13.27 -1.01
C ALA A 49 -8.93 12.48 -0.11
N ALA A 50 -10.04 13.09 0.31
CA ALA A 50 -11.10 12.42 1.08
C ALA A 50 -11.73 11.23 0.34
N ALA A 51 -11.89 11.31 -0.99
CA ALA A 51 -12.42 10.22 -1.79
C ALA A 51 -11.43 9.03 -1.83
N LEU A 52 -10.13 9.31 -1.89
CA LEU A 52 -9.08 8.30 -1.80
C LEU A 52 -8.98 7.70 -0.39
N HIS A 53 -9.12 8.50 0.67
CA HIS A 53 -9.20 8.01 2.04
C HIS A 53 -10.35 7.02 2.23
N ALA A 54 -11.55 7.36 1.76
CA ALA A 54 -12.71 6.48 1.85
C ALA A 54 -12.47 5.14 1.12
N LEU A 55 -11.85 5.20 -0.07
CA LEU A 55 -11.46 4.00 -0.82
C LEU A 55 -10.40 3.18 -0.11
N TRP A 56 -9.39 3.82 0.47
CA TRP A 56 -8.35 3.18 1.26
C TRP A 56 -8.93 2.44 2.45
N GLN A 57 -9.78 3.09 3.26
CA GLN A 57 -10.43 2.45 4.40
C GLN A 57 -11.27 1.24 3.98
N ARG A 58 -12.03 1.35 2.89
CA ARG A 58 -12.80 0.23 2.34
C ARG A 58 -11.91 -0.90 1.83
N ALA A 59 -10.79 -0.57 1.18
CA ALA A 59 -9.84 -1.57 0.70
C ALA A 59 -9.16 -2.31 1.87
N GLN A 60 -8.77 -1.62 2.94
CA GLN A 60 -8.21 -2.24 4.15
C GLN A 60 -9.22 -3.16 4.84
N ALA A 61 -10.50 -2.77 4.89
CA ALA A 61 -11.56 -3.62 5.45
C ALA A 61 -11.76 -4.92 4.65
N LEU A 62 -11.58 -4.88 3.33
CA LEU A 62 -11.72 -6.04 2.44
C LEU A 62 -10.43 -6.88 2.34
N LEU A 63 -9.27 -6.25 2.53
CA LEU A 63 -7.96 -6.86 2.44
C LEU A 63 -7.12 -6.43 3.66
N PRO A 64 -7.23 -7.12 4.81
CA PRO A 64 -6.54 -6.72 6.04
C PRO A 64 -5.01 -6.67 5.93
N ALA A 65 -4.43 -7.40 4.96
CA ALA A 65 -3.00 -7.34 4.64
C ALA A 65 -2.57 -6.02 3.98
N LEU A 66 -3.52 -5.20 3.51
CA LEU A 66 -3.27 -3.90 2.92
C LEU A 66 -2.93 -2.89 4.00
N THR A 67 -1.67 -2.88 4.41
CA THR A 67 -1.12 -1.85 5.31
C THR A 67 -0.26 -0.88 4.51
N PRO A 68 -0.02 0.35 5.01
CA PRO A 68 0.89 1.28 4.33
C PRO A 68 2.28 0.67 4.06
N ALA A 69 2.79 -0.16 4.98
CA ALA A 69 4.07 -0.84 4.84
C ALA A 69 4.10 -1.95 3.77
N ALA A 70 2.94 -2.53 3.44
CA ALA A 70 2.84 -3.56 2.39
C ALA A 70 2.75 -2.95 0.98
N VAL A 71 2.40 -1.66 0.85
CA VAL A 71 2.30 -0.99 -0.44
C VAL A 71 3.67 -0.59 -0.94
N GLN A 72 4.09 -1.15 -2.07
CA GLN A 72 5.35 -0.81 -2.71
C GLN A 72 5.18 0.27 -3.76
N ALA A 73 4.06 0.23 -4.49
CA ALA A 73 3.82 1.11 -5.62
C ALA A 73 2.40 1.65 -5.62
N VAL A 74 2.27 2.89 -6.11
CA VAL A 74 0.98 3.49 -6.46
C VAL A 74 1.02 3.92 -7.91
N ALA A 75 0.24 3.23 -8.73
CA ALA A 75 0.23 3.35 -10.18
C ALA A 75 -0.98 4.16 -10.66
N ALA A 76 -0.75 5.10 -11.55
CA ALA A 76 -1.77 5.91 -12.18
C ALA A 76 -1.39 6.26 -13.62
N LEU A 77 -2.34 6.80 -14.40
CA LEU A 77 -2.00 7.40 -15.70
C LEU A 77 -1.07 8.61 -15.50
N PRO A 78 -0.20 8.96 -16.49
CA PRO A 78 0.85 9.95 -16.28
C PRO A 78 0.29 11.33 -15.92
N HIS A 79 -0.79 11.76 -16.60
CA HIS A 79 -1.49 13.01 -16.32
C HIS A 79 -2.28 13.04 -14.99
N ARG A 80 -2.29 11.93 -14.25
CA ARG A 80 -2.91 11.79 -12.91
C ARG A 80 -1.90 11.46 -11.81
N ALA A 81 -0.68 11.06 -12.15
CA ALA A 81 0.36 10.72 -11.18
C ALA A 81 0.79 11.93 -10.32
N ALA A 82 0.68 13.15 -10.86
CA ALA A 82 0.95 14.40 -10.14
C ALA A 82 -0.32 15.09 -9.60
N HIS A 83 -1.44 14.37 -9.49
CA HIS A 83 -2.70 14.98 -9.03
C HIS A 83 -2.59 15.43 -7.56
N PRO A 84 -2.99 16.66 -7.18
CA PRO A 84 -2.85 17.16 -5.81
C PRO A 84 -3.50 16.25 -4.75
N ALA A 85 -4.71 15.76 -5.04
CA ALA A 85 -5.41 14.81 -4.18
C ALA A 85 -4.63 13.50 -3.95
N LEU A 86 -3.87 13.02 -4.95
CA LEU A 86 -3.05 11.82 -4.80
C LEU A 86 -1.87 12.10 -3.88
N ALA A 87 -1.14 13.20 -4.11
CA ALA A 87 -0.01 13.59 -3.28
C ALA A 87 -0.40 13.79 -1.82
N GLN A 88 -1.51 14.49 -1.57
CA GLN A 88 -2.06 14.69 -0.22
C GLN A 88 -2.42 13.36 0.44
N TRP A 89 -3.17 12.49 -0.25
CA TRP A 89 -3.56 11.20 0.29
C TRP A 89 -2.36 10.29 0.61
N LEU A 90 -1.33 10.27 -0.25
CA LEU A 90 -0.11 9.49 -0.02
C LEU A 90 0.60 9.93 1.27
N ALA A 91 0.66 11.24 1.53
CA ALA A 91 1.25 11.77 2.75
C ALA A 91 0.43 11.41 4.00
N GLU A 92 -0.88 11.64 3.95
CA GLU A 92 -1.80 11.42 5.07
C GLU A 92 -1.95 9.94 5.45
N CYS A 93 -1.88 9.02 4.48
CA CYS A 93 -1.97 7.57 4.71
C CYS A 93 -0.61 6.90 5.04
N GLY A 94 0.48 7.66 5.14
CA GLY A 94 1.81 7.10 5.42
C GLY A 94 2.39 6.27 4.26
N LEU A 95 1.93 6.54 3.02
CA LEU A 95 2.36 5.84 1.80
C LEU A 95 3.55 6.52 1.11
N GLY A 96 4.22 7.50 1.76
CA GLY A 96 5.34 8.24 1.18
C GLY A 96 6.57 7.40 0.79
N ARG A 97 6.65 6.14 1.27
CA ARG A 97 7.68 5.17 0.86
C ARG A 97 7.33 4.43 -0.44
N ALA A 98 6.05 4.42 -0.83
CA ALA A 98 5.63 3.78 -2.06
C ALA A 98 6.05 4.61 -3.26
N HIS A 99 6.62 3.96 -4.28
CA HIS A 99 7.00 4.65 -5.50
C HIS A 99 5.75 4.93 -6.34
N THR A 100 5.65 6.15 -6.88
CA THR A 100 4.56 6.49 -7.80
C THR A 100 4.94 6.06 -9.21
N VAL A 101 4.08 5.27 -9.85
CA VAL A 101 4.30 4.74 -11.21
C VAL A 101 3.36 5.44 -12.19
N ALA A 102 3.94 6.10 -13.19
CA ALA A 102 3.19 6.62 -14.33
C ALA A 102 3.07 5.53 -15.40
N VAL A 103 1.88 4.93 -15.53
CA VAL A 103 1.63 3.82 -16.46
C VAL A 103 1.30 4.36 -17.86
N PRO A 104 2.03 4.01 -18.92
CA PRO A 104 1.74 4.50 -20.26
C PRO A 104 0.35 4.04 -20.74
N PRO A 105 -0.51 4.93 -21.27
CA PRO A 105 -1.89 4.60 -21.66
C PRO A 105 -1.99 3.41 -22.62
N GLN A 106 -1.05 3.29 -23.57
CA GLN A 106 -1.02 2.22 -24.56
C GLN A 106 -0.83 0.82 -23.95
N MET A 107 -0.33 0.73 -22.72
CA MET A 107 -0.16 -0.55 -22.03
C MET A 107 -1.45 -1.05 -21.37
N LEU A 108 -2.46 -0.19 -21.22
CA LEU A 108 -3.67 -0.54 -20.46
C LEU A 108 -4.56 -1.56 -21.18
N ALA A 109 -4.69 -1.47 -22.51
CA ALA A 109 -5.57 -2.34 -23.29
C ALA A 109 -5.16 -3.83 -23.23
N ALA A 110 -3.88 -4.11 -22.98
CA ALA A 110 -3.36 -5.46 -22.84
C ALA A 110 -3.60 -6.08 -21.45
N GLN A 111 -4.09 -5.31 -20.47
CA GLN A 111 -4.23 -5.79 -19.10
C GLN A 111 -5.57 -6.53 -18.92
N PRO A 112 -5.57 -7.70 -18.26
CA PRO A 112 -6.79 -8.49 -18.02
C PRO A 112 -7.63 -7.89 -16.88
N THR A 113 -8.32 -6.78 -17.15
CA THR A 113 -9.21 -6.13 -16.18
C THR A 113 -10.46 -6.98 -15.92
N HIS A 114 -10.86 -7.12 -14.66
CA HIS A 114 -12.05 -7.86 -14.24
C HIS A 114 -13.33 -7.01 -14.30
N THR A 115 -13.20 -5.70 -14.14
CA THR A 115 -14.35 -4.77 -14.22
C THR A 115 -14.30 -3.92 -15.48
N ALA A 116 -15.48 -3.48 -15.93
CA ALA A 116 -15.64 -2.65 -17.12
C ALA A 116 -16.26 -1.28 -16.78
N SER A 117 -15.91 -0.27 -17.57
CA SER A 117 -16.56 1.04 -17.62
C SER A 117 -16.63 1.44 -19.09
N PRO A 118 -17.80 1.86 -19.61
CA PRO A 118 -17.93 2.30 -21.00
C PRO A 118 -16.92 3.39 -21.36
N GLN A 119 -16.66 4.31 -20.43
CA GLN A 119 -15.72 5.40 -20.64
C GLN A 119 -14.26 4.92 -20.69
N SER A 120 -13.88 3.93 -19.87
CA SER A 120 -12.53 3.36 -19.89
C SER A 120 -12.28 2.58 -21.18
N LEU A 121 -13.28 1.80 -21.62
CA LEU A 121 -13.21 1.06 -22.89
C LEU A 121 -13.06 2.02 -24.07
N ALA A 122 -13.92 3.03 -24.15
CA ALA A 122 -13.90 3.99 -25.25
C ALA A 122 -12.60 4.82 -25.33
N ARG A 123 -12.00 5.15 -24.17
CA ARG A 123 -10.83 6.06 -24.12
C ARG A 123 -9.48 5.33 -24.10
N TYR A 124 -9.41 4.15 -23.50
CA TYR A 124 -8.14 3.47 -23.23
C TYR A 124 -8.12 2.01 -23.70
N GLY A 125 -9.22 1.50 -24.25
CA GLY A 125 -9.31 0.11 -24.69
C GLY A 125 -9.25 -0.92 -23.55
N CYS A 126 -9.41 -0.49 -22.29
CA CYS A 126 -9.41 -1.37 -21.12
C CYS A 126 -10.71 -1.24 -20.32
N GLY A 127 -11.09 -2.29 -19.58
CA GLY A 127 -12.31 -2.25 -18.76
C GLY A 127 -12.18 -1.30 -17.56
N SER A 128 -10.99 -1.19 -16.99
CA SER A 128 -10.76 -0.41 -15.78
C SER A 128 -9.33 0.15 -15.75
N VAL A 129 -9.21 1.48 -15.77
CA VAL A 129 -7.90 2.15 -15.68
C VAL A 129 -7.19 1.80 -14.37
N ALA A 130 -7.90 1.78 -13.24
CA ALA A 130 -7.31 1.45 -11.95
C ALA A 130 -6.76 0.01 -11.93
N GLU A 131 -7.53 -0.97 -12.40
CA GLU A 131 -7.05 -2.36 -12.45
C GLU A 131 -5.89 -2.53 -13.41
N ALA A 132 -5.98 -1.95 -14.61
CA ALA A 132 -4.91 -2.04 -15.61
C ALA A 132 -3.61 -1.40 -15.09
N CYS A 133 -3.69 -0.24 -14.43
CA CYS A 133 -2.53 0.37 -13.79
C CYS A 133 -1.93 -0.52 -12.71
N ALA A 134 -2.76 -1.09 -11.83
CA ALA A 134 -2.30 -1.98 -10.76
C ALA A 134 -1.59 -3.21 -11.33
N LEU A 135 -2.22 -3.90 -12.28
CA LEU A 135 -1.71 -5.10 -12.94
C LEU A 135 -0.39 -4.83 -13.66
N TRP A 136 -0.32 -3.78 -14.47
CA TRP A 136 0.89 -3.45 -15.22
C TRP A 136 2.07 -3.14 -14.30
N ALA A 137 1.84 -2.30 -13.28
CA ALA A 137 2.89 -1.94 -12.34
C ALA A 137 3.31 -3.12 -11.44
N ALA A 138 2.36 -4.00 -11.07
CA ALA A 138 2.66 -5.22 -10.32
C ALA A 138 3.43 -6.26 -11.12
N ALA A 139 3.21 -6.34 -12.44
CA ALA A 139 3.91 -7.32 -13.28
C ALA A 139 5.43 -7.06 -13.30
N GLY A 140 5.84 -5.79 -13.28
CA GLY A 140 7.24 -5.38 -13.29
C GLY A 140 8.05 -6.09 -14.38
N THR A 141 9.28 -6.49 -14.04
CA THR A 141 10.15 -7.27 -14.95
C THR A 141 9.80 -8.76 -15.01
N GLN A 142 8.97 -9.26 -14.07
CA GLN A 142 8.58 -10.67 -14.01
C GLN A 142 7.45 -11.02 -14.99
N GLY A 143 6.75 -9.99 -15.48
CA GLY A 143 5.75 -10.09 -16.55
C GLY A 143 4.43 -10.72 -16.14
N ARG A 144 4.22 -11.03 -14.84
CA ARG A 144 2.97 -11.63 -14.35
C ARG A 144 2.49 -10.92 -13.09
N SER A 145 1.18 -10.71 -13.02
CA SER A 145 0.50 -10.14 -11.88
C SER A 145 -0.92 -10.66 -11.81
N SER A 146 -1.52 -10.51 -10.63
CA SER A 146 -2.90 -10.89 -10.36
C SER A 146 -3.60 -9.78 -9.56
N LEU A 147 -4.87 -9.53 -9.87
CA LEU A 147 -5.71 -8.66 -9.05
C LEU A 147 -6.04 -9.37 -7.73
N LEU A 148 -5.81 -8.68 -6.62
CA LEU A 148 -6.31 -9.09 -5.30
C LEU A 148 -7.65 -8.44 -4.99
N LEU A 149 -7.81 -7.17 -5.37
CA LEU A 149 -9.02 -6.41 -5.15
C LEU A 149 -9.44 -5.74 -6.47
N PRO A 150 -10.56 -6.16 -7.07
CA PRO A 150 -11.15 -5.45 -8.21
C PRO A 150 -11.49 -4.01 -7.86
N ARG A 151 -11.72 -3.19 -8.90
CA ARG A 151 -11.94 -1.75 -8.76
C ARG A 151 -13.04 -1.42 -7.74
N LEU A 152 -12.65 -0.71 -6.69
CA LEU A 152 -13.54 0.09 -5.87
C LEU A 152 -13.75 1.47 -6.52
N VAL A 153 -14.96 2.00 -6.40
CA VAL A 153 -15.33 3.33 -6.90
C VAL A 153 -15.81 4.17 -5.72
N ALA A 154 -15.29 5.41 -5.61
CA ALA A 154 -15.71 6.32 -4.56
C ALA A 154 -17.20 6.66 -4.73
N ALA A 155 -17.91 6.96 -3.64
CA ALA A 155 -19.35 7.25 -3.70
C ALA A 155 -19.68 8.42 -4.64
N CYS A 156 -18.81 9.44 -4.72
CA CYS A 156 -18.94 10.57 -5.63
C CYS A 156 -18.43 10.28 -7.07
N GLY A 157 -17.96 9.07 -7.36
CA GLY A 157 -17.48 8.65 -8.68
C GLY A 157 -16.21 9.36 -9.18
N SER A 158 -15.54 10.14 -8.32
CA SER A 158 -14.38 10.96 -8.69
C SER A 158 -13.04 10.20 -8.63
N ALA A 159 -12.98 9.13 -7.85
CA ALA A 159 -11.79 8.32 -7.66
C ALA A 159 -12.11 6.82 -7.71
N THR A 160 -11.13 6.02 -8.10
CA THR A 160 -11.20 4.55 -8.11
C THR A 160 -9.88 3.95 -7.65
N LEU A 161 -9.95 2.82 -6.94
CA LEU A 161 -8.79 2.11 -6.41
C LEU A 161 -8.90 0.61 -6.73
N ALA A 162 -7.82 -0.01 -7.17
CA ALA A 162 -7.68 -1.46 -7.30
C ALA A 162 -6.36 -1.91 -6.66
N VAL A 163 -6.24 -3.19 -6.31
CA VAL A 163 -5.02 -3.77 -5.72
C VAL A 163 -4.58 -4.98 -6.51
N ALA A 164 -3.30 -5.02 -6.86
CA ALA A 164 -2.66 -6.16 -7.52
C ALA A 164 -1.40 -6.59 -6.76
N ILE A 165 -0.95 -7.81 -7.05
CA ILE A 165 0.34 -8.34 -6.63
C ILE A 165 1.12 -8.87 -7.83
N PRO A 166 2.47 -8.81 -7.79
CA PRO A 166 3.30 -9.59 -8.67
C PRO A 166 2.99 -11.07 -8.46
N SER A 167 2.76 -11.79 -9.55
CA SER A 167 2.61 -13.24 -9.50
C SER A 167 3.99 -13.83 -9.71
N GLY A 168 4.73 -13.97 -8.61
CA GLY A 168 5.92 -14.82 -8.62
C GLY A 168 5.48 -16.23 -8.97
N LEU A 169 6.10 -16.86 -9.97
CA LEU A 169 6.25 -18.31 -9.86
C LEU A 169 6.96 -18.52 -8.53
N SER A 170 6.29 -19.16 -7.58
CA SER A 170 6.85 -19.63 -6.32
C SER A 170 8.18 -20.32 -6.62
N ARG A 171 9.29 -19.59 -6.59
CA ARG A 171 10.60 -20.19 -6.74
C ARG A 171 10.90 -20.80 -5.39
N LEU A 172 10.93 -22.13 -5.40
CA LEU A 172 11.60 -23.01 -4.44
C LEU A 172 10.77 -23.41 -3.20
N GLN A 173 9.72 -24.21 -3.42
CA GLN A 173 9.62 -25.46 -2.67
C GLN A 173 10.39 -26.52 -3.46
N ARG A 174 11.70 -26.62 -3.21
CA ARG A 174 12.52 -27.80 -3.50
C ARG A 174 13.56 -27.92 -2.40
#